data_AF-A0A435ST55-F1
#
_entry.id   AF-A0A435ST55-F1
#
_cell.length_a   1.000
_cell.length_b   1.000
_cell.length_c   1.000
_cell.angle_alpha   90.00
_cell.angle_beta   90.00
_cell.angle_gamma   90.00
#
_symmetry.space_group_name_H-M   'P 1'
#
loop_
_entity.id
_entity.type
_entity.pdbx_description
1 polymer ?
#
loop_
_entity_poly.entity_id
_entity_poly.type
_entity_poly.pdbx_seq_one_letter_code
_entity_poly.pdbx_strand_id
1 'polypeptide(L)'
;MKTTIAIATLAAAMLGSAGMASADSIPGMRGHDHTGITVPDMKQAVDFFTEVVGCKKAMSFGPFADDKGTFMQDLLGVDPKAVIEEVTMVRCGYGSNIELFKY
;
A
#
# COMPACT_ATOMS: atom_id res chain seq x y z
N MET A 1 -19.12 -53.02 4.75
CA MET A 1 -18.22 -52.41 5.75
C MET A 1 -16.76 -52.24 5.29
N LYS A 2 -16.22 -53.09 4.39
CA LYS A 2 -14.83 -52.92 3.91
C LYS A 2 -14.65 -51.80 2.86
N THR A 3 -15.69 -51.45 2.11
CA THR A 3 -15.66 -50.43 1.05
C THR A 3 -15.67 -48.99 1.58
N THR A 4 -16.23 -48.73 2.77
CA THR A 4 -16.31 -47.38 3.34
C THR A 4 -14.99 -46.89 3.95
N ILE A 5 -14.12 -47.82 4.39
CA ILE A 5 -12.80 -47.50 4.97
C ILE A 5 -11.80 -47.07 3.88
N ALA A 6 -11.93 -47.57 2.65
CA ALA A 6 -11.02 -47.25 1.54
C ALA A 6 -11.21 -45.82 0.99
N ILE A 7 -12.37 -45.20 1.18
CA ILE A 7 -12.66 -43.84 0.69
C ILE A 7 -12.12 -42.78 1.67
N ALA A 8 -12.13 -43.07 2.99
CA ALA A 8 -11.65 -42.14 4.01
C ALA A 8 -10.12 -41.92 3.96
N THR A 9 -9.34 -42.92 3.55
CA THR A 9 -7.87 -42.79 3.44
C THR A 9 -7.41 -42.08 2.17
N LEU A 10 -8.20 -42.08 1.09
CA LEU A 10 -7.82 -41.40 -0.16
C LEU A 10 -8.02 -39.87 -0.08
N ALA A 11 -9.00 -39.40 0.69
CA ALA A 11 -9.27 -37.98 0.87
C ALA A 11 -8.18 -37.26 1.71
N ALA A 12 -7.59 -37.96 2.69
CA ALA A 12 -6.52 -37.39 3.53
C ALA A 12 -5.19 -37.22 2.77
N ALA A 13 -4.92 -38.05 1.76
CA ALA A 13 -3.70 -37.97 0.96
C ALA A 13 -3.69 -36.79 -0.04
N MET A 14 -4.86 -36.35 -0.49
CA MET A 14 -5.02 -35.23 -1.44
C MET A 14 -4.86 -33.84 -0.78
N LEU A 15 -4.99 -33.75 0.54
CA LEU A 15 -4.78 -32.51 1.31
C LEU A 15 -3.31 -32.31 1.71
N GLY A 16 -2.47 -33.34 1.62
CA GLY A 16 -1.05 -33.30 1.99
C GLY A 16 -0.08 -32.92 0.85
N SER A 17 -0.56 -32.82 -0.39
CA SER A 17 0.26 -32.62 -1.59
C SER A 17 0.24 -31.21 -2.16
N ALA A 18 -0.51 -30.28 -1.56
CA ALA A 18 -0.35 -28.85 -1.84
C ALA A 18 0.94 -28.38 -1.15
N GLY A 19 2.09 -28.64 -1.79
CA GLY A 19 3.34 -28.00 -1.40
C GLY A 19 3.10 -26.50 -1.36
N MET A 20 3.44 -25.85 -0.24
CA MET A 20 3.43 -24.39 -0.14
C MET A 20 4.24 -23.86 -1.33
N ALA A 21 3.57 -23.18 -2.25
CA ALA A 21 4.25 -22.50 -3.34
C ALA A 21 5.20 -21.48 -2.69
N SER A 22 6.49 -21.80 -2.70
CA SER A 22 7.55 -20.93 -2.21
C SER A 22 8.16 -20.28 -3.43
N ALA A 23 7.84 -19.00 -3.64
CA ALA A 23 8.56 -18.16 -4.59
C ALA A 23 9.66 -17.41 -3.82
N ASP A 24 10.86 -17.36 -4.39
CA ASP A 24 11.93 -16.52 -3.84
C ASP A 24 11.51 -15.04 -3.90
N SER A 25 12.03 -14.24 -2.96
CA SER A 25 11.85 -12.79 -2.99
C SER A 25 12.46 -12.19 -4.26
N ILE A 26 11.89 -11.06 -4.74
CA ILE A 26 12.45 -10.31 -5.86
C ILE A 26 13.93 -9.95 -5.55
N PRO A 27 14.90 -10.35 -6.40
CA PRO A 27 16.29 -10.04 -6.18
C PRO A 27 16.52 -8.53 -5.98
N GLY A 28 17.18 -8.16 -4.88
CA GLY A 28 17.48 -6.76 -4.56
C GLY A 28 16.36 -5.98 -3.86
N MET A 29 15.18 -6.58 -3.64
CA MET A 29 14.14 -5.95 -2.81
C MET A 29 14.64 -5.77 -1.37
N ARG A 30 14.65 -4.51 -0.89
CA ARG A 30 15.05 -4.18 0.48
C ARG A 30 13.89 -4.09 1.47
N GLY A 31 12.71 -3.77 0.98
CA GLY A 31 11.52 -3.57 1.79
C GLY A 31 10.55 -2.59 1.13
N HIS A 32 9.41 -2.41 1.79
CA HIS A 32 8.37 -1.47 1.36
C HIS A 32 8.73 -0.04 1.80
N ASP A 33 8.93 0.86 0.83
CA ASP A 33 9.39 2.23 1.12
C ASP A 33 8.29 3.11 1.71
N HIS A 34 7.14 3.20 1.02
CA HIS A 34 5.97 3.95 1.46
C HIS A 34 4.65 3.45 0.86
N THR A 35 3.53 3.73 1.55
CA THR A 35 2.17 3.61 1.00
C THR A 35 1.54 5.00 0.84
N GLY A 36 1.09 5.33 -0.38
CA GLY A 36 0.33 6.55 -0.65
C GLY A 36 -1.17 6.41 -0.38
N ILE A 37 -1.78 7.44 0.20
CA ILE A 37 -3.22 7.51 0.51
C ILE A 37 -3.75 8.90 0.16
N THR A 38 -4.78 8.98 -0.67
CA THR A 38 -5.51 10.24 -0.90
C THR A 38 -6.43 10.52 0.27
N VAL A 39 -6.39 11.75 0.78
CA VAL A 39 -7.18 12.20 1.93
C VAL A 39 -7.97 13.46 1.56
N PRO A 40 -9.22 13.58 2.03
CA PRO A 40 -10.06 14.75 1.72
C PRO A 40 -9.67 16.00 2.52
N ASP A 41 -9.01 15.82 3.66
CA ASP A 41 -8.57 16.90 4.54
C ASP A 41 -7.20 16.53 5.14
N MET A 42 -6.19 17.33 4.81
CA MET A 42 -4.82 17.07 5.23
C MET A 42 -4.64 17.21 6.75
N LYS A 43 -5.30 18.19 7.36
CA LYS A 43 -5.17 18.42 8.81
C LYS A 43 -5.74 17.25 9.59
N GLN A 44 -6.96 16.81 9.24
CA GLN A 44 -7.59 15.66 9.90
C GLN A 44 -6.77 14.39 9.71
N ALA A 45 -6.21 14.18 8.53
CA ALA A 45 -5.37 13.02 8.26
C ALA A 45 -4.09 13.04 9.11
N VAL A 46 -3.36 14.17 9.11
CA VAL A 46 -2.16 14.33 9.94
C VAL A 46 -2.48 14.14 11.41
N ASP A 47 -3.52 14.81 11.93
CA ASP A 47 -3.95 14.68 13.34
C ASP A 47 -4.28 13.22 13.69
N PHE A 48 -4.99 12.50 12.81
CA PHE A 48 -5.27 11.08 13.04
C PHE A 48 -3.98 10.26 13.11
N PHE A 49 -3.08 10.41 12.15
CA PHE A 49 -1.85 9.62 12.12
C PHE A 49 -0.90 9.99 13.26
N THR A 50 -0.82 11.25 13.70
CA THR A 50 0.07 11.64 14.80
C THR A 50 -0.54 11.37 16.16
N GLU A 51 -1.79 11.77 16.39
CA GLU A 51 -2.40 11.75 17.72
C GLU A 51 -3.06 10.40 18.07
N VAL A 52 -3.60 9.68 17.07
CA VAL A 52 -4.27 8.39 17.30
C VAL A 52 -3.34 7.23 17.01
N VAL A 53 -2.65 7.24 15.86
CA VAL A 53 -1.78 6.13 15.45
C VAL A 53 -0.39 6.22 16.08
N GLY A 54 0.07 7.42 16.44
CA GLY A 54 1.40 7.64 17.04
C GLY A 54 2.53 7.77 16.01
N CYS A 55 2.21 8.14 14.77
CA CYS A 55 3.18 8.47 13.74
C CYS A 55 3.78 9.87 13.97
N LYS A 56 4.83 10.20 13.23
CA LYS A 56 5.46 11.53 13.24
C LYS A 56 5.45 12.12 11.84
N LYS A 57 5.02 13.38 11.72
CA LYS A 57 5.18 14.14 10.48
C LYS A 57 6.67 14.29 10.15
N ALA A 58 7.06 13.89 8.94
CA ALA A 58 8.44 13.95 8.47
C ALA A 58 8.68 15.19 7.61
N MET A 59 7.89 15.37 6.54
CA MET A 59 7.98 16.52 5.64
C MET A 59 6.67 16.75 4.89
N SER A 60 6.50 17.97 4.36
CA SER A 60 5.41 18.33 3.45
C SER A 60 5.95 19.06 2.23
N PHE A 61 5.28 18.89 1.09
CA PHE A 61 5.68 19.51 -0.18
C PHE A 61 4.51 19.55 -1.18
N GLY A 62 4.71 20.28 -2.28
CA GLY A 62 3.68 20.65 -3.24
C GLY A 62 3.54 22.18 -3.36
N PRO A 63 2.57 22.67 -4.13
CA PRO A 63 1.64 21.87 -4.95
C PRO A 63 2.32 21.25 -6.18
N PHE A 64 1.73 20.19 -6.72
CA PHE A 64 2.06 19.68 -8.06
C PHE A 64 0.90 19.91 -9.00
N ALA A 65 1.16 20.64 -10.08
CA ALA A 65 0.18 20.98 -11.10
C ALA A 65 0.91 21.25 -12.43
N ASP A 66 0.16 21.20 -13.52
CA ASP A 66 0.63 21.65 -14.82
C ASP A 66 -0.48 22.38 -15.59
N ASP A 67 -0.46 23.70 -15.48
CA ASP A 67 -1.46 24.57 -16.09
C ASP A 67 -1.46 24.49 -17.61
N LYS A 68 -0.33 24.14 -18.24
CA LYS A 68 -0.14 24.30 -19.70
C LYS A 68 0.10 22.98 -20.45
N GLY A 69 0.61 21.96 -19.78
CA GLY A 69 0.95 20.67 -20.36
C GLY A 69 0.07 19.53 -19.86
N THR A 70 0.67 18.35 -19.90
CA THR A 70 0.07 17.04 -19.63
C THR A 70 0.76 16.32 -18.48
N PHE A 71 1.66 16.98 -17.73
CA PHE A 71 2.50 16.34 -16.72
C PHE A 71 1.72 15.45 -15.73
N MET A 72 0.57 15.91 -15.24
CA MET A 72 -0.25 15.14 -14.29
C MET A 72 -0.82 13.87 -14.92
N GLN A 73 -1.22 13.93 -16.19
CA GLN A 73 -1.69 12.78 -16.95
C GLN A 73 -0.55 11.82 -17.30
N ASP A 74 0.60 12.36 -17.69
CA ASP A 74 1.77 11.58 -18.12
C ASP A 74 2.44 10.84 -16.95
N LEU A 75 2.54 11.50 -15.79
CA LEU A 75 3.20 10.94 -14.60
C LEU A 75 2.25 10.08 -13.75
N LEU A 76 1.00 10.51 -13.56
CA LEU A 76 0.08 9.93 -12.59
C LEU A 76 -1.16 9.28 -13.20
N GLY A 77 -1.40 9.47 -14.50
CA GLY A 77 -2.60 8.95 -15.15
C GLY A 77 -3.91 9.64 -14.75
N VAL A 78 -3.84 10.83 -14.14
CA VAL A 78 -5.01 11.62 -13.67
C VAL A 78 -5.34 12.75 -14.65
N ASP A 79 -6.43 13.49 -14.38
CA ASP A 79 -6.81 14.67 -15.18
C ASP A 79 -5.59 15.61 -15.37
N PRO A 80 -5.29 16.08 -16.60
CA PRO A 80 -4.15 16.97 -16.87
C PRO A 80 -4.14 18.26 -16.04
N LYS A 81 -5.30 18.67 -15.50
CA LYS A 81 -5.50 19.86 -14.66
C LYS A 81 -5.75 19.53 -13.20
N ALA A 82 -5.61 18.26 -12.79
CA ALA A 82 -5.59 17.90 -11.38
C ALA A 82 -4.44 18.63 -10.68
N VAL A 83 -4.68 19.03 -9.43
CA VAL A 83 -3.66 19.62 -8.56
C VAL A 83 -3.50 18.68 -7.38
N ILE A 84 -2.27 18.32 -7.04
CA ILE A 84 -1.98 17.83 -5.69
C ILE A 84 -1.67 19.07 -4.87
N GLU A 85 -2.62 19.50 -4.04
CA GLU A 85 -2.50 20.69 -3.20
C GLU A 85 -1.36 20.53 -2.19
N GLU A 86 -1.28 19.37 -1.54
CA GLU A 86 -0.26 19.07 -0.53
C GLU A 86 0.00 17.56 -0.46
N VAL A 87 1.28 17.21 -0.36
CA VAL A 87 1.75 15.89 0.07
C VAL A 87 2.38 16.01 1.45
N THR A 88 2.00 15.14 2.38
CA THR A 88 2.65 15.04 3.70
C THR A 88 3.10 13.61 3.96
N MET A 89 4.38 13.42 4.26
CA MET A 89 4.91 12.13 4.70
C MET A 89 4.84 12.01 6.21
N VAL A 90 4.36 10.87 6.70
CA VAL A 90 4.41 10.50 8.12
C VAL A 90 5.17 9.18 8.31
N ARG A 91 5.93 9.10 9.39
CA ARG A 91 6.71 7.93 9.82
C ARG A 91 6.04 7.27 11.02
N CYS A 92 5.62 6.03 10.87
CA CYS A 92 5.01 5.25 11.95
C CYS A 92 6.01 4.23 12.50
N GLY A 93 6.55 4.48 13.70
CA GLY A 93 7.57 3.63 14.32
C GLY A 93 8.79 3.40 13.42
N TYR A 94 9.18 2.13 13.27
CA TYR A 94 10.29 1.69 12.43
C TYR A 94 9.86 1.07 11.09
N GLY A 95 8.56 1.14 10.73
CA GLY A 95 7.98 0.50 9.53
C GLY A 95 8.22 1.22 8.20
N SER A 96 7.28 1.15 7.27
CA SER A 96 7.27 1.94 6.04
C SER A 96 6.75 3.36 6.29
N ASN A 97 6.99 4.30 5.37
CA ASN A 97 6.38 5.65 5.44
C ASN A 97 4.93 5.61 4.91
N ILE A 98 4.12 6.57 5.33
CA ILE A 98 2.80 6.82 4.72
C ILE A 98 2.84 8.20 4.08
N GLU A 99 2.46 8.28 2.80
CA GLU A 99 2.33 9.53 2.07
C GLU A 99 0.86 9.90 1.97
N LEU A 100 0.50 11.06 2.50
CA LEU A 100 -0.86 11.60 2.46
C LEU A 100 -0.95 12.59 1.30
N PHE A 101 -1.92 12.41 0.41
CA PHE A 101 -2.15 13.27 -0.75
C PHE A 101 -3.47 14.01 -0.61
N LYS A 102 -3.44 15.34 -0.60
CA LYS A 102 -4.63 16.16 -0.79
C LYS A 102 -4.64 16.67 -2.22
N TYR A 103 -5.69 16.30 -2.96
CA TYR A 103 -6.01 16.84 -4.28
C TYR A 103 -7.00 17.99 -4.16
#